data_AF-A0A353P455-F1
#
_entry.id   AF-A0A353P455-F1
#
_cell.length_a   1.000
_cell.length_b   1.000
_cell.length_c   1.000
_cell.angle_alpha   90.00
_cell.angle_beta   90.00
_cell.angle_gamma   90.00
#
_symmetry.space_group_name_H-M   'P 1'
#
loop_
_entity.id
_entity.type
_entity.pdbx_description
1 polymer ?
#
loop_
_entity_poly.entity_id
_entity_poly.type
_entity_poly.pdbx_seq_one_letter_code
_entity_poly.pdbx_strand_id
1 'polypeptide(L)'
;MSIGNNELNDDRLFSRKKSLLTLQQYASSQGISAGVVEECAKLGVVQIRKHKNKTFIVDLPLDASKSAKQQDENKVEHINTAEQAQRLSGIVNKIFQPSIQQNKPVVTVTKPTTQQPAAAIPDLKIFAQEENKAPTIKLEKFEPLPVEFKVSLSRKIFDAFKLSTGGKVALAFMAFGLAITIAAFVWSSLQNHLQQQKLEQAYENIGKLVNEYDSTARKTKMLEIDSANWKAEAQRNQQSIASLQVQLVQTKEKLSETQESLAEIQQNHVDTLKKINEQLQEITQKPEKTEEK
;
A
#
# COMPACT_ATOMS: atom_id res chain seq x y z
N MET A 1 -4.33 -55.58 29.96
CA MET A 1 -3.67 -54.70 28.96
C MET A 1 -3.87 -53.27 29.39
N SER A 2 -2.90 -52.70 30.10
CA SER A 2 -2.92 -51.32 30.57
C SER A 2 -2.10 -50.47 29.61
N ILE A 3 -2.74 -49.53 28.92
CA ILE A 3 -2.08 -48.54 28.07
C ILE A 3 -1.78 -47.33 28.96
N GLY A 4 -0.49 -47.03 29.11
CA GLY A 4 0.03 -46.02 30.02
C GLY A 4 -0.27 -44.59 29.58
N ASN A 5 -0.97 -43.85 30.42
CA ASN A 5 -1.13 -42.39 30.34
C ASN A 5 -0.02 -41.73 31.18
N ASN A 6 1.18 -41.55 30.62
CA ASN A 6 2.26 -40.83 31.30
C ASN A 6 3.12 -40.01 30.31
N GLU A 7 2.49 -39.07 29.61
CA GLU A 7 3.17 -37.96 28.91
C GLU A 7 2.46 -36.63 29.16
N LEU A 8 2.12 -36.35 30.41
CA LEU A 8 1.57 -35.06 30.85
C LEU A 8 2.51 -34.49 31.90
N ASN A 9 3.56 -33.75 31.51
CA ASN A 9 4.13 -32.65 32.32
C ASN A 9 5.34 -31.90 31.70
N ASP A 10 5.68 -32.10 30.42
CA ASP A 10 6.84 -31.45 29.81
C ASP A 10 6.56 -30.07 29.16
N ASP A 11 5.33 -29.56 29.29
CA ASP A 11 4.82 -28.38 28.55
C ASP A 11 4.78 -27.07 29.37
N ARG A 12 5.48 -26.98 30.51
CA ARG A 12 5.61 -25.73 31.29
C ARG A 12 6.74 -24.81 30.83
N LEU A 13 7.07 -24.82 29.53
CA LEU A 13 8.27 -24.15 29.01
C LEU A 13 8.12 -22.64 28.75
N PHE A 14 6.94 -22.06 29.00
CA PHE A 14 6.77 -20.61 28.97
C PHE A 14 5.97 -20.13 30.19
N SER A 15 6.66 -19.51 31.14
CA SER A 15 6.16 -18.94 32.40
C SER A 15 5.23 -17.73 32.19
N ARG A 16 4.17 -17.86 31.39
CA ARG A 16 3.07 -16.91 31.32
C ARG A 16 1.78 -17.68 31.54
N LYS A 17 0.83 -17.07 32.27
CA LYS A 17 -0.47 -17.65 32.67
C LYS A 17 -1.38 -18.10 31.50
N LYS A 18 -0.90 -18.09 30.26
CA LYS A 18 -1.64 -18.43 29.04
C LYS A 18 -0.94 -19.60 28.35
N SER A 19 -1.66 -20.71 28.16
CA SER A 19 -1.19 -21.84 27.35
C SER A 19 -0.93 -21.35 25.94
N LEU A 20 0.25 -21.65 25.39
CA LEU A 20 0.53 -21.39 23.99
C LEU A 20 -0.30 -22.34 23.14
N LEU A 21 -0.91 -21.81 22.08
CA LEU A 21 -1.70 -22.60 21.14
C LEU A 21 -0.79 -23.09 20.02
N THR A 22 -0.99 -24.34 19.62
CA THR A 22 -0.40 -24.83 18.38
C THR A 22 -1.05 -24.14 17.19
N LEU A 23 -0.35 -24.13 16.05
CA LEU A 23 -0.85 -23.50 14.82
C LEU A 23 -2.24 -24.00 14.43
N GLN A 24 -2.49 -25.30 14.58
CA GLN A 24 -3.77 -25.92 14.26
C GLN A 24 -4.89 -25.55 15.25
N GLN A 25 -4.59 -25.54 16.55
CA GLN A 25 -5.55 -25.12 17.58
C GLN A 25 -5.96 -23.65 17.40
N TYR A 26 -5.00 -22.80 17.04
CA TYR A 26 -5.26 -21.40 16.78
C TYR A 26 -6.11 -21.18 15.53
N ALA A 27 -5.76 -21.84 14.43
CA ALA A 27 -6.52 -21.81 13.18
C ALA A 27 -7.99 -22.21 13.43
N SER A 28 -8.21 -23.30 14.16
CA SER A 28 -9.56 -23.73 14.56
C SER A 28 -10.28 -22.71 15.45
N SER A 29 -9.59 -22.09 16.41
CA SER A 29 -10.22 -21.09 17.30
C SER A 29 -10.68 -19.81 16.58
N GLN A 30 -10.02 -19.47 15.47
CA GLN A 30 -10.32 -18.28 14.67
C GLN A 30 -11.19 -18.59 13.44
N GLY A 31 -11.46 -19.87 13.16
CA GLY A 31 -12.21 -20.29 11.96
C GLY A 31 -11.45 -20.06 10.65
N ILE A 32 -10.11 -20.08 10.69
CA ILE A 32 -9.25 -19.87 9.52
C ILE A 32 -8.42 -21.13 9.24
N SER A 33 -7.88 -21.25 8.02
CA SER A 33 -7.01 -22.38 7.68
C SER A 33 -5.59 -22.18 8.23
N ALA A 34 -4.92 -23.30 8.53
CA ALA A 34 -3.53 -23.30 8.99
C ALA A 34 -2.58 -22.59 7.99
N GLY A 35 -2.81 -22.74 6.69
CA GLY A 35 -2.01 -22.08 5.65
C GLY A 35 -2.10 -20.55 5.72
N VAL A 36 -3.29 -20.00 5.98
CA VAL A 36 -3.47 -18.54 6.15
C VAL A 36 -2.70 -18.04 7.37
N VAL A 37 -2.69 -18.81 8.47
CA VAL A 37 -1.92 -18.45 9.67
C VAL A 37 -0.41 -18.40 9.37
N GLU A 38 0.11 -19.33 8.58
CA GLU A 38 1.51 -19.32 8.16
C GLU A 38 1.85 -18.14 7.24
N GLU A 39 0.96 -17.75 6.33
CA GLU A 39 1.12 -16.57 5.50
C GLU A 39 1.11 -15.28 6.33
N CYS A 40 0.16 -15.14 7.27
CA CYS A 40 0.13 -14.02 8.21
C CYS A 40 1.41 -13.95 9.06
N ALA A 41 2.00 -15.09 9.42
CA ALA A 41 3.26 -15.11 10.12
C ALA A 41 4.45 -14.68 9.24
N LYS A 42 4.46 -15.06 7.95
CA LYS A 42 5.46 -14.56 6.98
C LYS A 42 5.37 -13.04 6.82
N LEU A 43 4.16 -12.49 6.90
CA LEU A 43 3.90 -11.04 6.84
C LEU A 43 4.20 -10.31 8.15
N GLY A 44 4.61 -11.01 9.21
CA GLY A 44 4.91 -10.43 10.52
C GLY A 44 3.67 -10.06 11.34
N VAL A 45 2.47 -10.44 10.90
CA VAL A 45 1.22 -10.18 11.61
C VAL A 45 1.08 -11.11 12.82
N VAL A 46 1.58 -12.33 12.74
CA VAL A 46 1.52 -13.31 13.85
C VAL A 46 2.93 -13.79 14.19
N GLN A 47 3.32 -13.74 15.46
CA GLN A 47 4.63 -14.23 15.88
C GLN A 47 4.58 -15.73 16.18
N ILE A 48 5.24 -16.53 15.34
CA ILE A 48 5.41 -17.98 15.55
C ILE A 48 6.79 -18.25 16.17
N ARG A 49 6.85 -19.11 17.20
CA ARG A 49 8.10 -19.70 17.71
C ARG A 49 8.09 -21.22 17.54
N LYS A 50 9.23 -21.77 17.12
CA LYS A 50 9.46 -23.21 17.02
C LYS A 50 10.13 -23.72 18.31
N HIS A 51 9.60 -24.79 18.88
CA HIS A 51 10.17 -25.45 20.05
C HIS A 51 9.89 -26.96 20.01
N LYS A 52 10.92 -27.80 20.23
CA LYS A 52 10.82 -29.29 20.18
C LYS A 52 10.01 -29.80 18.96
N ASN A 53 10.33 -29.32 17.76
CA ASN A 53 9.64 -29.65 16.49
C ASN A 53 8.14 -29.27 16.40
N LYS A 54 7.63 -28.48 17.34
CA LYS A 54 6.27 -27.93 17.31
C LYS A 54 6.31 -26.41 17.12
N THR A 55 5.37 -25.87 16.36
CA THR A 55 5.17 -24.42 16.15
C THR A 55 4.09 -23.91 17.08
N PHE A 56 4.44 -22.89 17.86
CA PHE A 56 3.55 -22.24 18.82
C PHE A 56 3.38 -20.77 18.45
N ILE A 57 2.18 -20.25 18.66
CA ILE A 57 1.86 -18.84 18.42
C ILE A 57 2.05 -18.08 19.73
N VAL A 58 2.90 -17.06 19.70
CA VAL A 58 3.41 -16.38 20.90
C VAL A 58 2.75 -15.03 21.13
N ASP A 59 2.33 -14.35 20.06
CA ASP A 59 1.60 -13.09 20.17
C ASP A 59 0.40 -13.09 19.23
N LEU A 60 -0.77 -12.71 19.76
CA LEU A 60 -2.06 -12.68 19.07
C LEU A 60 -2.50 -11.23 18.88
N PRO A 61 -2.25 -10.60 17.73
CA PRO A 61 -2.90 -9.33 17.39
C PRO A 61 -4.18 -9.52 16.55
N LEU A 62 -4.63 -10.74 16.26
CA LEU A 62 -5.81 -10.98 15.40
C LEU A 62 -7.17 -10.94 16.14
N ASP A 63 -7.26 -10.33 17.33
CA ASP A 63 -8.57 -10.06 17.97
C ASP A 63 -9.39 -8.97 17.23
N ALA A 64 -8.99 -8.56 16.02
CA ALA A 64 -9.80 -7.70 15.14
C ALA A 64 -11.17 -8.31 14.79
N SER A 65 -11.29 -9.64 14.79
CA SER A 65 -12.56 -10.35 14.50
C SER A 65 -13.53 -10.39 15.69
N LYS A 66 -13.06 -10.22 16.93
CA LYS A 66 -13.95 -10.09 18.10
C LYS A 66 -14.60 -8.71 18.17
N SER A 67 -13.89 -7.66 17.74
CA SER A 67 -14.47 -6.32 17.63
C SER A 67 -15.61 -6.25 16.60
N ALA A 68 -15.61 -7.13 15.58
CA ALA A 68 -16.68 -7.19 14.59
C ALA A 68 -17.92 -7.96 15.07
N LYS A 69 -17.77 -8.98 15.92
CA LYS A 69 -18.92 -9.75 16.45
C LYS A 69 -19.52 -9.18 17.72
N GLN A 70 -18.76 -8.40 18.49
CA GLN A 70 -19.27 -7.76 19.71
C GLN A 70 -20.15 -6.53 19.43
N GLN A 71 -20.29 -6.12 18.16
CA GLN A 71 -21.22 -5.07 17.74
C GLN A 71 -22.64 -5.60 17.44
N ASP A 72 -22.83 -6.92 17.29
CA ASP A 72 -24.16 -7.52 17.04
C ASP A 72 -24.91 -7.95 18.31
N GLU A 73 -24.27 -7.96 19.49
CA GLU A 73 -24.92 -8.32 20.77
C GLU A 73 -25.19 -7.14 21.70
N ASN A 74 -24.85 -5.91 21.30
CA ASN A 74 -25.31 -4.72 22.02
C ASN A 74 -26.76 -4.43 21.63
N LYS A 75 -27.68 -4.98 22.42
CA LYS A 75 -28.96 -4.40 22.82
C LYS A 75 -29.70 -3.69 21.68
N VAL A 76 -30.60 -4.44 21.04
CA VAL A 76 -31.69 -3.90 20.20
C VAL A 76 -32.57 -3.01 21.10
N GLU A 77 -32.15 -1.77 21.31
CA GLU A 77 -33.08 -0.70 21.63
C GLU A 77 -33.90 -0.46 20.38
N HIS A 78 -35.21 -0.40 20.56
CA HIS A 78 -36.19 -0.20 19.52
C HIS A 78 -35.96 1.20 18.91
N ILE A 79 -35.07 1.30 17.92
CA ILE A 79 -34.84 2.53 17.19
C ILE A 79 -36.14 2.84 16.45
N ASN A 80 -36.74 3.97 16.80
CA ASN A 80 -37.95 4.46 16.19
C ASN A 80 -37.61 4.88 14.75
N THR A 81 -37.92 4.03 13.77
CA THR A 81 -37.56 4.16 12.35
C THR A 81 -37.93 5.54 11.77
N ALA A 82 -38.96 6.19 12.33
CA ALA A 82 -39.38 7.53 11.97
C ALA A 82 -38.35 8.62 12.34
N GLU A 83 -37.73 8.55 13.51
CA GLU A 83 -36.72 9.55 13.93
C GLU A 83 -35.41 9.38 13.16
N GLN A 84 -35.04 8.14 12.84
CA GLN A 84 -33.83 7.87 12.06
C GLN A 84 -34.00 8.31 10.59
N ALA A 85 -35.20 8.15 10.03
CA ALA A 85 -35.53 8.69 8.71
C ALA A 85 -35.49 10.22 8.67
N GLN A 86 -35.95 10.91 9.73
CA GLN A 86 -35.83 12.37 9.84
C GLN A 86 -34.37 12.83 9.95
N ARG A 87 -33.52 12.12 10.70
CA ARG A 87 -32.09 12.43 10.79
C ARG A 87 -31.37 12.25 9.45
N LEU A 88 -31.68 11.18 8.72
CA LEU A 88 -31.11 10.96 7.39
C LEU A 88 -31.58 12.05 6.40
N SER A 89 -32.85 12.45 6.44
CA SER A 89 -33.37 13.54 5.60
C SER A 89 -32.66 14.88 5.88
N GLY A 90 -32.36 15.18 7.15
CA GLY A 90 -31.61 16.38 7.53
C GLY A 90 -30.16 16.42 7.04
N ILE A 91 -29.50 15.26 6.95
CA ILE A 91 -28.13 15.17 6.42
C ILE A 91 -28.12 15.30 4.90
N VAL A 92 -29.07 14.66 4.21
CA VAL A 92 -29.19 14.75 2.75
C VAL A 92 -29.48 16.19 2.32
N ASN A 93 -30.36 16.92 3.02
CA ASN A 93 -30.62 18.34 2.72
C ASN A 93 -29.42 19.26 2.97
N LYS A 94 -28.53 18.93 3.92
CA LYS A 94 -27.29 19.70 4.14
C LYS A 94 -26.23 19.45 3.06
N ILE A 95 -26.20 18.26 2.47
CA ILE A 95 -25.24 17.91 1.42
C ILE A 95 -25.68 18.47 0.06
N PHE A 96 -27.00 18.58 -0.16
CA PHE A 96 -27.57 19.05 -1.42
C PHE A 96 -27.95 20.54 -1.45
N GLN A 97 -27.73 21.31 -0.37
CA GLN A 97 -27.80 22.77 -0.47
C GLN A 97 -26.46 23.33 -0.97
N PRO A 98 -26.37 23.79 -2.23
CA PRO A 98 -25.21 24.55 -2.66
C PRO A 98 -25.15 25.84 -1.84
N SER A 99 -24.08 26.03 -1.08
CA SER A 99 -23.80 27.32 -0.46
C SER A 99 -23.60 28.35 -1.57
N ILE A 100 -24.66 29.10 -1.90
CA ILE A 100 -24.57 30.29 -2.74
C ILE A 100 -23.84 31.34 -1.90
N GLN A 101 -22.51 31.31 -1.98
CA GLN A 101 -21.69 32.39 -1.45
C GLN A 101 -21.85 33.60 -2.37
N GLN A 102 -22.44 34.63 -1.78
CA GLN A 102 -22.71 35.93 -2.36
C GLN A 102 -21.43 36.63 -2.83
N ASN A 103 -21.52 37.17 -4.04
CA ASN A 103 -20.65 38.19 -4.60
C ASN A 103 -20.39 39.36 -3.62
N LYS A 104 -19.12 39.72 -3.43
CA LYS A 104 -18.69 41.10 -3.14
C LYS A 104 -17.36 41.41 -3.86
N PRO A 105 -17.14 42.67 -4.28
CA PRO A 105 -16.28 42.98 -5.41
C PRO A 105 -14.81 43.26 -5.03
N VAL A 106 -13.95 42.88 -5.98
CA VAL A 106 -12.73 43.57 -6.47
C VAL A 106 -12.03 44.51 -5.49
N VAL A 107 -10.90 44.04 -4.95
CA VAL A 107 -9.76 44.90 -4.59
C VAL A 107 -8.52 44.39 -5.33
N THR A 108 -8.02 45.25 -6.19
CA THR A 108 -6.81 45.13 -7.00
C THR A 108 -5.57 45.26 -6.11
N VAL A 109 -4.76 44.19 -5.93
CA VAL A 109 -3.39 44.30 -5.41
C VAL A 109 -2.47 43.26 -6.10
N THR A 110 -1.67 43.78 -7.02
CA THR A 110 -0.30 43.39 -7.45
C THR A 110 0.26 41.98 -7.16
N LYS A 111 0.45 41.25 -8.27
CA LYS A 111 1.63 40.47 -8.70
C LYS A 111 2.84 40.46 -7.72
N PRO A 112 3.45 39.28 -7.47
CA PRO A 112 4.61 38.96 -8.29
C PRO A 112 4.57 37.56 -8.90
N THR A 113 4.93 37.52 -10.17
CA THR A 113 5.35 36.34 -10.91
C THR A 113 6.73 35.94 -10.40
N THR A 114 6.89 34.70 -9.94
CA THR A 114 8.19 34.05 -9.92
C THR A 114 8.03 32.72 -10.64
N GLN A 115 8.29 32.77 -11.95
CA GLN A 115 8.66 31.61 -12.74
C GLN A 115 9.93 31.04 -12.11
N GLN A 116 9.83 29.81 -11.58
CA GLN A 116 11.01 29.03 -11.25
C GLN A 116 11.25 28.06 -12.42
N PRO A 117 12.38 28.18 -13.13
CA PRO A 117 12.62 27.44 -14.36
C PRO A 117 12.89 25.96 -14.07
N ALA A 118 12.49 25.13 -15.03
CA ALA A 118 12.89 23.74 -15.13
C ALA A 118 14.41 23.63 -14.95
N ALA A 119 14.84 22.87 -13.95
CA ALA A 119 16.24 22.53 -13.78
C ALA A 119 16.69 21.74 -15.01
N ALA A 120 17.59 22.36 -15.78
CA ALA A 120 18.28 21.73 -16.88
C ALA A 120 19.05 20.51 -16.37
N ILE A 121 18.90 19.41 -17.10
CA ILE A 121 19.74 18.22 -17.02
C ILE A 121 21.20 18.68 -17.08
N PRO A 122 22.06 18.34 -16.11
CA PRO A 122 23.47 18.68 -16.19
C PRO A 122 24.08 17.98 -17.41
N ASP A 123 24.52 18.81 -18.35
CA ASP A 123 25.12 18.45 -19.62
C ASP A 123 26.30 17.49 -19.38
N LEU A 124 26.24 16.29 -19.97
CA LEU A 124 27.27 15.24 -19.96
C LEU A 124 28.52 15.64 -20.79
N LYS A 125 28.88 16.93 -20.82
CA LYS A 125 30.07 17.45 -21.52
C LYS A 125 31.34 17.44 -20.67
N ILE A 126 31.24 17.09 -19.39
CA ILE A 126 32.42 17.02 -18.51
C ILE A 126 33.28 15.78 -18.82
N PHE A 127 32.77 14.81 -19.58
CA PHE A 127 33.51 13.59 -19.95
C PHE A 127 34.12 13.60 -21.36
N ALA A 128 33.92 14.67 -22.14
CA ALA A 128 34.48 14.77 -23.49
C ALA A 128 35.74 15.66 -23.59
N GLN A 129 36.18 16.26 -22.47
CA GLN A 129 37.25 17.26 -22.47
C GLN A 129 38.47 16.86 -21.61
N GLU A 130 38.82 15.58 -21.59
CA GLU A 130 40.06 15.14 -20.91
C GLU A 130 40.87 14.07 -21.66
N GLU A 131 40.59 13.82 -22.95
CA GLU A 131 41.41 12.91 -23.78
C GLU A 131 42.44 13.63 -24.68
N ASN A 132 42.51 14.96 -24.68
CA ASN A 132 43.45 15.72 -25.52
C ASN A 132 44.63 16.33 -24.75
N LYS A 133 45.24 15.54 -23.86
CA LYS A 133 46.60 15.81 -23.34
C LYS A 133 47.44 14.54 -23.37
N ALA A 134 47.58 13.95 -24.55
CA ALA A 134 48.76 13.14 -24.84
C ALA A 134 49.96 14.10 -24.96
N PRO A 135 51.00 13.98 -24.11
CA PRO A 135 52.22 14.73 -24.33
C PRO A 135 52.83 14.27 -25.66
N THR A 136 52.93 15.19 -26.61
CA THR A 136 53.66 15.02 -27.85
C THR A 136 55.08 14.60 -27.51
N ILE A 137 55.42 13.34 -27.77
CA ILE A 137 56.77 12.81 -27.63
C ILE A 137 57.60 13.52 -28.70
N LYS A 138 58.25 14.62 -28.33
CA LYS A 138 59.33 15.20 -29.12
C LYS A 138 60.49 14.20 -29.07
N LEU A 139 60.78 13.61 -30.22
CA LEU A 139 61.95 12.79 -30.46
C LEU A 139 63.19 13.69 -30.35
N GLU A 140 63.68 13.87 -29.13
CA GLU A 140 64.89 14.63 -28.85
C GLU A 140 66.10 13.80 -29.31
N LYS A 141 66.88 14.40 -30.22
CA LYS A 141 68.11 13.85 -30.79
C LYS A 141 69.02 13.36 -29.66
N PHE A 142 69.39 12.09 -29.71
CA PHE A 142 70.49 11.53 -28.93
C PHE A 142 71.81 12.15 -29.40
N GLU A 143 72.33 13.11 -28.64
CA GLU A 143 73.76 13.39 -28.63
C GLU A 143 74.44 12.39 -27.66
N PRO A 144 75.55 11.75 -28.06
CA PRO A 144 76.29 10.85 -27.19
C PRO A 144 77.02 11.66 -26.12
N LEU A 145 76.37 11.82 -24.96
CA LEU A 145 76.99 12.35 -23.76
C LEU A 145 78.13 11.41 -23.32
N PRO A 146 79.29 11.95 -22.93
CA PRO A 146 80.43 11.16 -22.49
C PRO A 146 80.04 10.30 -21.29
N VAL A 147 80.50 9.05 -21.29
CA VAL A 147 80.30 8.11 -20.19
C VAL A 147 81.09 8.59 -18.98
N GLU A 148 80.52 9.55 -18.26
CA GLU A 148 80.95 9.84 -16.90
C GLU A 148 80.52 8.64 -16.06
N PHE A 149 81.51 7.88 -15.60
CA PHE A 149 81.34 6.82 -14.63
C PHE A 149 80.63 7.40 -13.41
N LYS A 150 79.30 7.22 -13.35
CA LYS A 150 78.50 7.45 -12.14
C LYS A 150 79.01 6.48 -11.09
N VAL A 151 80.01 6.91 -10.34
CA VAL A 151 80.38 6.30 -9.08
C VAL A 151 79.09 6.28 -8.26
N SER A 152 78.57 5.07 -8.03
CA SER A 152 77.22 4.88 -7.55
C SER A 152 76.99 5.72 -6.30
N LEU A 153 75.90 6.49 -6.26
CA LEU A 153 75.48 7.23 -5.06
C LEU A 153 75.49 6.31 -3.82
N SER A 154 75.22 5.02 -4.01
CA SER A 154 75.32 3.98 -2.98
C SER A 154 76.72 3.83 -2.36
N ARG A 155 77.83 4.02 -3.10
CA ARG A 155 79.20 3.97 -2.54
C ARG A 155 79.52 5.21 -1.70
N LYS A 156 79.10 6.41 -2.11
CA LYS A 156 79.28 7.64 -1.31
C LYS A 156 78.47 7.61 -0.01
N ILE A 157 77.27 7.00 -0.05
CA ILE A 157 76.48 6.76 1.16
C ILE A 157 77.21 5.77 2.07
N PHE A 158 77.77 4.68 1.54
CA PHE A 158 78.48 3.67 2.34
C PHE A 158 79.76 4.20 3.02
N ASP A 159 80.55 5.04 2.36
CA ASP A 159 81.74 5.62 2.98
C ASP A 159 81.40 6.67 4.07
N ALA A 160 80.26 7.37 3.96
CA ALA A 160 79.74 8.22 5.03
C ALA A 160 79.22 7.41 6.24
N PHE A 161 78.89 6.13 6.08
CA PHE A 161 78.48 5.24 7.18
C PHE A 161 79.66 4.72 8.03
N LYS A 162 80.91 4.96 7.62
CA LYS A 162 82.12 4.75 8.45
C LYS A 162 82.38 5.88 9.45
N LEU A 163 81.33 6.61 9.86
CA LEU A 163 81.47 7.71 10.80
C LEU A 163 81.60 7.24 12.26
N SER A 164 82.41 7.99 13.00
CA SER A 164 82.50 8.13 14.45
C SER A 164 81.23 7.73 15.22
N THR A 165 81.39 7.23 16.46
CA THR A 165 80.34 6.77 17.37
C THR A 165 79.11 7.71 17.44
N GLY A 166 79.27 9.02 17.24
CA GLY A 166 78.17 9.99 17.16
C GLY A 166 77.28 9.87 15.91
N GLY A 167 77.82 9.48 14.76
CA GLY A 167 77.06 9.30 13.51
C GLY A 167 76.08 8.10 13.58
N LYS A 168 76.46 7.05 14.32
CA LYS A 168 75.58 5.88 14.56
C LYS A 168 74.31 6.26 15.33
N VAL A 169 74.45 7.18 16.30
CA VAL A 169 73.31 7.68 17.09
C VAL A 169 72.37 8.52 16.23
N ALA A 170 72.90 9.43 15.40
CA ALA A 170 72.10 10.24 14.49
C ALA A 170 71.33 9.39 13.46
N LEU A 171 71.96 8.35 12.92
CA LEU A 171 71.32 7.40 12.01
C LEU A 171 70.21 6.58 12.69
N ALA A 172 70.40 6.18 13.95
CA ALA A 172 69.35 5.49 14.71
C ALA A 172 68.12 6.38 14.90
N PHE A 173 68.30 7.67 15.22
CA PHE A 173 67.18 8.62 15.31
C PHE A 173 66.48 8.85 13.97
N MET A 174 67.23 8.96 12.86
CA MET A 174 66.66 9.08 11.52
C MET A 174 65.86 7.83 11.12
N ALA A 175 66.39 6.64 11.40
CA ALA A 175 65.69 5.38 11.15
C ALA A 175 64.40 5.28 11.97
N PHE A 176 64.45 5.70 13.24
CA PHE A 176 63.27 5.75 14.10
C PHE A 176 62.22 6.75 13.60
N GLY A 177 62.65 7.94 13.16
CA GLY A 177 61.78 8.93 12.53
C GLY A 177 61.08 8.38 11.28
N LEU A 178 61.81 7.69 10.41
CA LEU A 178 61.25 7.02 9.23
C LEU A 178 60.26 5.91 9.59
N ALA A 179 60.53 5.13 10.64
CA ALA A 179 59.61 4.10 11.09
C ALA A 179 58.28 4.70 11.58
N ILE A 180 58.33 5.82 12.31
CA ILE A 180 57.13 6.52 12.79
C ILE A 180 56.33 7.09 11.61
N THR A 181 56.97 7.70 10.62
CA THR A 181 56.26 8.27 9.46
C THR A 181 55.58 7.20 8.61
N ILE A 182 56.23 6.05 8.41
CA ILE A 182 55.63 4.90 7.70
C ILE A 182 54.42 4.37 8.49
N ALA A 183 54.54 4.21 9.81
CA ALA A 183 53.43 3.74 10.65
C ALA A 183 52.23 4.72 10.62
N ALA A 184 52.48 6.03 10.68
CA ALA A 184 51.45 7.06 10.57
C ALA A 184 50.78 7.05 9.19
N PHE A 185 51.55 6.84 8.11
CA PHE A 185 51.00 6.74 6.76
C PHE A 185 50.10 5.51 6.58
N VAL A 186 50.53 4.33 7.07
CA VAL A 186 49.72 3.10 7.03
C VAL A 186 48.44 3.26 7.85
N TRP A 187 48.53 3.85 9.04
CA TRP A 187 47.35 4.12 9.87
C TRP A 187 46.36 5.06 9.18
N SER A 188 46.86 6.17 8.61
CA SER A 188 46.04 7.14 7.86
C SER A 188 45.37 6.49 6.64
N SER A 189 46.11 5.66 5.90
CA SER A 189 45.59 4.91 4.75
C SER A 189 44.46 3.96 5.16
N LEU A 190 44.64 3.21 6.26
CA LEU A 190 43.62 2.30 6.79
C LEU A 190 42.37 3.06 7.22
N GLN A 191 42.54 4.22 7.86
CA GLN A 191 41.42 5.05 8.30
C GLN A 191 40.64 5.66 7.12
N ASN A 192 41.33 6.08 6.06
CA ASN A 192 40.69 6.58 4.84
C ASN A 192 39.89 5.47 4.15
N HIS A 193 40.41 4.25 4.09
CA HIS A 193 39.68 3.10 3.53
C HIS A 193 38.40 2.77 4.33
N LEU A 194 38.48 2.82 5.67
CA LEU A 194 37.29 2.65 6.52
C LEU A 194 36.24 3.75 6.31
N GLN A 195 36.67 4.99 6.07
CA GLN A 195 35.76 6.09 5.74
C GLN A 195 35.11 5.90 4.37
N GLN A 196 35.85 5.44 3.36
CA GLN A 196 35.31 5.15 2.03
C GLN A 196 34.26 4.04 2.09
N GLN A 197 34.52 2.95 2.83
CA GLN A 197 33.52 1.88 3.01
C GLN A 197 32.24 2.37 3.69
N LYS A 198 32.36 3.23 4.72
CA LYS A 198 31.19 3.83 5.37
C LYS A 198 30.40 4.73 4.41
N LEU A 199 31.10 5.44 3.54
CA LEU A 199 30.50 6.30 2.53
C LEU A 199 29.75 5.47 1.49
N GLU A 200 30.37 4.41 0.96
CA GLU A 200 29.75 3.45 0.04
C GLU A 200 28.51 2.80 0.65
N GLN A 201 28.60 2.36 1.91
CA GLN A 201 27.46 1.80 2.64
C GLN A 201 26.34 2.84 2.83
N ALA A 202 26.68 4.09 3.11
CA ALA A 202 25.70 5.18 3.19
C ALA A 202 25.02 5.42 1.83
N TYR A 203 25.77 5.40 0.72
CA TYR A 203 25.20 5.52 -0.62
C TYR A 203 24.29 4.33 -0.98
N GLU A 204 24.67 3.10 -0.64
CA GLU A 204 23.83 1.93 -0.86
C GLU A 204 22.51 2.03 -0.07
N ASN A 205 22.58 2.46 1.20
CA ASN A 205 21.41 2.66 2.04
C ASN A 205 20.50 3.78 1.51
N ILE A 206 21.08 4.90 1.04
CA ILE A 206 20.31 5.98 0.39
C ILE A 206 19.65 5.45 -0.89
N GLY A 207 20.35 4.67 -1.71
CA GLY A 207 19.80 4.05 -2.91
C GLY A 207 18.62 3.12 -2.59
N LYS A 208 18.72 2.30 -1.55
CA LYS A 208 17.61 1.46 -1.07
C LYS A 208 16.42 2.30 -0.61
N LEU A 209 16.67 3.34 0.19
CA LEU A 209 15.62 4.22 0.69
C LEU A 209 14.88 4.97 -0.44
N VAL A 210 15.61 5.44 -1.45
CA VAL A 210 15.02 6.09 -2.64
C VAL A 210 14.15 5.09 -3.43
N ASN A 211 14.64 3.86 -3.63
CA ASN A 211 13.86 2.81 -4.29
C ASN A 211 12.59 2.43 -3.51
N GLU A 212 12.68 2.33 -2.18
CA GLU A 212 11.53 2.08 -1.31
C GLU A 212 10.52 3.22 -1.38
N TYR A 213 10.99 4.46 -1.37
CA TYR A 213 10.16 5.66 -1.52
C TYR A 213 9.43 5.67 -2.87
N ASP A 214 10.15 5.45 -3.98
CA ASP A 214 9.56 5.38 -5.32
C ASP A 214 8.55 4.23 -5.44
N SER A 215 8.84 3.07 -4.84
CA SER A 215 7.91 1.94 -4.81
C SER A 215 6.63 2.29 -4.05
N THR A 216 6.77 3.02 -2.94
CA THR A 216 5.64 3.45 -2.10
C THR A 216 4.82 4.50 -2.82
N ALA A 217 5.46 5.46 -3.49
CA ALA A 217 4.80 6.48 -4.31
C ALA A 217 4.02 5.87 -5.49
N ARG A 218 4.52 4.78 -6.09
CA ARG A 218 3.78 4.04 -7.13
C ARG A 218 2.58 3.30 -6.53
N LYS A 219 2.74 2.67 -5.38
CA LYS A 219 1.64 1.99 -4.68
C LYS A 219 0.53 2.96 -4.26
N THR A 220 0.87 4.13 -3.75
CA THR A 220 -0.13 5.14 -3.37
C THR A 220 -0.90 5.65 -4.59
N LYS A 221 -0.22 5.91 -5.71
CA LYS A 221 -0.88 6.26 -6.97
C LYS A 221 -1.81 5.16 -7.48
N MET A 222 -1.41 3.90 -7.35
CA MET A 222 -2.26 2.76 -7.74
C MET A 222 -3.52 2.70 -6.87
N LEU A 223 -3.38 2.85 -5.54
CA LEU A 223 -4.52 2.90 -4.61
C LEU A 223 -5.44 4.09 -4.88
N GLU A 224 -4.88 5.23 -5.27
CA GLU A 224 -5.66 6.41 -5.67
C GLU A 224 -6.50 6.12 -6.92
N ILE A 225 -5.90 5.51 -7.95
CA ILE A 225 -6.61 5.09 -9.17
C ILE A 225 -7.69 4.08 -8.85
N ASP A 226 -7.39 3.06 -8.03
CA ASP A 226 -8.37 2.06 -7.61
C ASP A 226 -9.53 2.75 -6.89
N SER A 227 -9.27 3.64 -5.94
CA SER A 227 -10.31 4.36 -5.20
C SER A 227 -11.22 5.17 -6.11
N ALA A 228 -10.66 5.79 -7.15
CA ALA A 228 -11.43 6.52 -8.16
C ALA A 228 -12.31 5.56 -8.99
N ASN A 229 -11.78 4.38 -9.34
CA ASN A 229 -12.53 3.35 -10.06
C ASN A 229 -13.71 2.81 -9.22
N TRP A 230 -13.47 2.45 -7.95
CA TRP A 230 -14.53 2.01 -7.02
C TRP A 230 -15.62 3.07 -6.86
N LYS A 231 -15.26 4.35 -6.81
CA LYS A 231 -16.22 5.45 -6.73
C LYS A 231 -17.07 5.57 -8.00
N ALA A 232 -16.45 5.44 -9.18
CA ALA A 232 -17.16 5.47 -10.45
C ALA A 232 -18.12 4.27 -10.59
N GLU A 233 -17.69 3.08 -10.16
CA GLU A 233 -18.51 1.87 -10.15
C GLU A 233 -19.69 2.01 -9.18
N ALA A 234 -19.46 2.51 -7.97
CA ALA A 234 -20.52 2.78 -7.00
C ALA A 234 -21.57 3.76 -7.56
N GLN A 235 -21.12 4.82 -8.24
CA GLN A 235 -22.03 5.79 -8.88
C GLN A 235 -22.83 5.15 -10.02
N ARG A 236 -22.21 4.30 -10.85
CA ARG A 236 -22.90 3.57 -11.91
C ARG A 236 -23.95 2.60 -11.35
N ASN A 237 -23.61 1.89 -10.28
CA ASN A 237 -24.54 0.99 -9.59
C ASN A 237 -25.69 1.77 -8.97
N GLN A 238 -25.44 2.95 -8.41
CA GLN A 238 -26.50 3.83 -7.89
C GLN A 238 -27.46 4.30 -9.01
N GLN A 239 -26.94 4.66 -10.18
CA GLN A 239 -27.76 5.00 -11.34
C GLN A 239 -28.59 3.81 -11.83
N SER A 240 -28.02 2.60 -11.83
CA SER A 240 -28.76 1.38 -12.18
C SER A 240 -29.85 1.04 -11.17
N ILE A 241 -29.63 1.28 -9.87
CA ILE A 241 -30.67 1.07 -8.85
C ILE A 241 -31.80 2.08 -9.07
N ALA A 242 -31.48 3.35 -9.32
CA ALA A 242 -32.48 4.38 -9.58
C ALA A 242 -33.32 4.05 -10.84
N SER A 243 -32.69 3.58 -11.92
CA SER A 243 -33.42 3.20 -13.14
C SER A 243 -34.32 1.97 -12.92
N LEU A 244 -33.84 0.96 -12.18
CA LEU A 244 -34.65 -0.21 -11.82
C LEU A 244 -35.83 0.16 -10.93
N GLN A 245 -35.66 1.10 -10.00
CA GLN A 245 -36.76 1.62 -9.19
C GLN A 245 -37.84 2.29 -10.04
N VAL A 246 -37.44 3.10 -11.03
CA VAL A 246 -38.39 3.72 -11.97
C VAL A 246 -39.14 2.65 -12.77
N GLN A 247 -38.45 1.63 -13.27
CA GLN A 247 -39.09 0.51 -13.98
C GLN A 247 -40.06 -0.27 -13.08
N LEU A 248 -39.73 -0.47 -11.81
CA LEU A 248 -40.60 -1.13 -10.84
C LEU A 248 -41.89 -0.31 -10.61
N VAL A 249 -41.78 1.01 -10.48
CA VAL A 249 -42.95 1.89 -10.33
C VAL A 249 -43.82 1.83 -11.61
N GLN A 250 -43.20 1.95 -12.79
CA GLN A 250 -43.93 1.87 -14.07
C GLN A 250 -44.62 0.51 -14.28
N THR A 251 -43.98 -0.59 -13.89
CA THR A 251 -44.59 -1.92 -14.00
C THR A 251 -45.73 -2.11 -13.01
N LYS A 252 -45.64 -1.53 -11.81
CA LYS A 252 -46.74 -1.50 -10.85
C LYS A 252 -47.94 -0.68 -11.36
N GLU A 253 -47.68 0.47 -11.96
CA GLU A 253 -48.71 1.32 -12.57
C GLU A 253 -49.43 0.57 -13.69
N LYS A 254 -48.69 -0.02 -14.62
CA LYS A 254 -49.27 -0.89 -15.68
C LYS A 254 -50.07 -2.06 -15.11
N LEU A 255 -49.58 -2.71 -14.05
CA LEU A 255 -50.31 -3.81 -13.41
C LEU A 255 -51.64 -3.31 -12.83
N SER A 256 -51.63 -2.14 -12.17
CA SER A 256 -52.84 -1.50 -11.64
C SER A 256 -53.84 -1.16 -12.76
N GLU A 257 -53.37 -0.57 -13.87
CA GLU A 257 -54.21 -0.28 -15.05
C GLU A 257 -54.82 -1.56 -15.64
N THR A 258 -54.04 -2.64 -15.77
CA THR A 258 -54.55 -3.92 -16.28
C THR A 258 -55.59 -4.54 -15.33
N GLN A 259 -55.42 -4.36 -14.01
CA GLN A 259 -56.35 -4.85 -13.02
C GLN A 259 -57.67 -4.07 -13.05
N GLU A 260 -57.61 -2.75 -13.21
CA GLU A 260 -58.78 -1.89 -13.38
C GLU A 260 -59.55 -2.22 -14.67
N SER A 261 -58.83 -2.37 -15.79
CA SER A 261 -59.42 -2.77 -17.07
C SER A 261 -60.08 -4.15 -16.99
N LEU A 262 -59.48 -5.12 -16.29
CA LEU A 262 -60.08 -6.43 -16.09
C LEU A 262 -61.37 -6.34 -15.26
N ALA A 263 -61.39 -5.51 -14.21
CA ALA A 263 -62.57 -5.30 -13.39
C ALA A 263 -63.72 -4.65 -14.19
N GLU A 264 -63.41 -3.68 -15.06
CA GLU A 264 -64.37 -3.05 -15.97
C GLU A 264 -64.96 -4.07 -16.96
N ILE A 265 -64.12 -4.91 -17.57
CA ILE A 265 -64.56 -5.99 -18.47
C ILE A 265 -65.48 -6.97 -17.73
N GLN A 266 -65.13 -7.37 -16.50
CA GLN A 266 -65.96 -8.24 -15.68
C GLN A 266 -67.32 -7.62 -15.37
N GLN A 267 -67.34 -6.34 -15.00
CA GLN A 267 -68.59 -5.61 -14.74
C GLN A 267 -69.47 -5.53 -16.01
N ASN A 268 -68.88 -5.20 -17.15
CA ASN A 268 -69.57 -5.18 -18.44
C ASN A 268 -70.16 -6.56 -18.81
N HIS A 269 -69.44 -7.65 -18.52
CA HIS A 269 -69.95 -9.01 -18.71
C HIS A 269 -71.13 -9.33 -17.79
N VAL A 270 -71.08 -8.92 -16.52
CA VAL A 270 -72.20 -9.09 -15.59
C VAL A 270 -73.43 -8.31 -16.06
N ASP A 271 -73.25 -7.06 -16.50
CA ASP A 271 -74.35 -6.21 -16.97
C ASP A 271 -74.96 -6.72 -18.29
N THR A 272 -74.14 -7.24 -19.20
CA THR A 272 -74.64 -7.88 -20.44
C THR A 272 -75.40 -9.17 -20.15
N LEU A 273 -74.89 -10.03 -19.26
CA LEU A 273 -75.62 -11.23 -18.83
C LEU A 273 -76.95 -10.89 -18.16
N LYS A 274 -77.00 -9.83 -17.35
CA LYS A 274 -78.24 -9.34 -16.74
C LYS A 274 -79.26 -8.89 -17.79
N LYS A 275 -78.84 -8.09 -18.78
CA LYS A 275 -79.70 -7.69 -19.90
C LYS A 275 -80.25 -8.86 -20.70
N ILE A 276 -79.41 -9.87 -20.99
CA ILE A 276 -79.83 -11.09 -21.68
C ILE A 276 -80.90 -11.84 -20.85
N ASN A 277 -80.69 -11.94 -19.54
CA ASN A 277 -81.65 -12.59 -18.65
C ASN A 277 -82.99 -11.84 -18.58
N GLU A 278 -82.96 -10.50 -18.53
CA GLU A 278 -84.16 -9.66 -18.61
C GLU A 278 -84.92 -9.87 -19.93
N GLN A 279 -84.21 -9.94 -21.06
CA GLN A 279 -84.83 -10.24 -22.36
C GLN A 279 -85.46 -11.64 -22.43
N LEU A 280 -84.79 -12.66 -21.86
CA LEU A 280 -85.34 -14.02 -21.79
C LEU A 280 -86.60 -14.11 -20.93
N GLN A 281 -86.65 -13.37 -19.82
CA GLN A 281 -87.86 -13.26 -19.00
C GLN A 281 -89.01 -12.60 -19.75
N GLU A 282 -88.76 -11.52 -20.50
CA GLU A 282 -89.80 -10.86 -21.30
C GLU A 282 -90.38 -11.80 -22.36
N ILE A 283 -89.53 -12.58 -23.05
CA ILE A 283 -89.97 -13.57 -24.04
C ILE A 283 -90.79 -14.69 -23.38
N THR A 284 -90.38 -15.16 -22.21
CA THR A 284 -91.04 -16.26 -21.50
C THR A 284 -92.39 -15.85 -20.90
N GLN A 285 -92.59 -14.58 -20.56
CA GLN A 285 -93.87 -14.07 -20.04
C GLN A 285 -94.87 -13.66 -21.14
N LYS A 286 -94.42 -13.50 -22.40
CA LYS A 286 -95.28 -13.12 -23.54
C LYS A 286 -96.20 -14.19 -24.16
N PRO A 287 -96.08 -15.52 -23.95
CA PRO A 287 -96.88 -16.49 -24.69
C PRO A 287 -98.34 -16.66 -24.19
N GLU A 288 -98.73 -16.09 -23.05
CA GLU A 288 -100.05 -16.39 -22.44
C GLU A 288 -101.21 -15.47 -22.92
N LYS A 289 -100.99 -14.57 -23.89
CA LYS A 289 -102.03 -13.62 -24.35
C LYS A 289 -102.46 -13.77 -25.82
N THR A 290 -102.10 -14.84 -26.52
CA THR A 290 -102.44 -15.01 -27.96
C THR A 290 -103.44 -16.13 -28.25
N GLU A 291 -104.04 -16.75 -27.22
CA GLU A 291 -105.16 -17.70 -27.37
C GLU A 291 -106.48 -17.14 -26.81
N GLU A 292 -106.94 -16.00 -27.34
CA GLU A 292 -108.38 -15.65 -27.31
C GLU A 292 -108.72 -14.91 -28.61
N LYS A 293 -108.97 -15.69 -29.67
CA LYS A 293 -109.92 -15.34 -30.73
C LYS A 293 -110.28 -16.54 -31.59
#